data_AF-A0A6V8NPW9-F1
#
_entry.id   AF-A0A6V8NPW9-F1
#
_cell.length_a   1.000
_cell.length_b   1.000
_cell.length_c   1.000
_cell.angle_alpha   90.00
_cell.angle_beta   90.00
_cell.angle_gamma   90.00
#
_symmetry.space_group_name_H-M   'P 1'
#
loop_
_entity.id
_entity.type
_entity.pdbx_description
1 polymer ?
#
loop_
_entity_poly.entity_id
_entity_poly.type
_entity_poly.pdbx_seq_one_letter_code
_entity_poly.pdbx_strand_id
1 'polypeptide(L)'
;MQIDGQTKIVGLIGDPINHSLSPAMHNAAYQALALNYLYLPFRVPAASLAAVISAVRCLDFRGLTVTVPHKETVIPQLYFLDRSAKRCGAVNTIVNNSGILTGYNTDGDGFIDSLREYGFESNGKKAVVLGAGGS
;
A
#
# COMPACT_ATOMS: atom_id res chain seq x y z
N MET A 1 20.33 1.63 9.80
CA MET A 1 20.02 0.66 8.72
C MET A 1 21.24 0.57 7.82
N GLN A 2 21.79 -0.62 7.59
CA GLN A 2 22.81 -0.82 6.55
C GLN A 2 22.09 -1.21 5.26
N ILE A 3 22.50 -0.59 4.14
CA ILE A 3 21.96 -0.85 2.81
C ILE A 3 23.06 -1.55 2.03
N ASP A 4 22.70 -2.64 1.35
CA ASP A 4 23.61 -3.44 0.51
C ASP A 4 22.91 -3.88 -0.79
N GLY A 5 23.61 -4.67 -1.60
CA GLY A 5 23.08 -5.16 -2.88
C GLY A 5 21.91 -6.14 -2.77
N GLN A 6 21.53 -6.56 -1.55
CA GLN A 6 20.40 -7.45 -1.29
C GLN A 6 19.19 -6.72 -0.68
N THR A 7 19.32 -5.42 -0.39
CA THR A 7 18.24 -4.62 0.19
C THR A 7 17.03 -4.57 -0.76
N LYS A 8 15.85 -4.95 -0.25
CA LYS A 8 14.60 -4.90 -1.00
C LYS A 8 13.92 -3.55 -0.85
N ILE A 9 13.43 -2.99 -1.96
CA ILE A 9 12.74 -1.69 -1.94
C ILE A 9 11.23 -1.90 -1.87
N VAL A 10 10.58 -1.13 -1.01
CA VAL A 10 9.13 -0.92 -0.99
C VAL A 10 8.86 0.56 -1.23
N GLY A 11 8.03 0.88 -2.22
CA GLY A 11 7.70 2.26 -2.54
C GLY A 11 6.39 2.72 -1.92
N LEU A 12 6.23 4.02 -1.72
CA LEU A 12 4.94 4.68 -1.51
C LEU A 12 4.72 5.65 -2.65
N ILE A 13 3.63 5.49 -3.40
CA ILE A 13 3.29 6.38 -4.52
C ILE A 13 2.05 7.23 -4.22
N GLY A 14 2.11 8.51 -4.57
CA GLY A 14 1.02 9.47 -4.44
C GLY A 14 1.41 10.85 -4.95
N ASP A 15 0.46 11.79 -4.96
CA ASP A 15 0.71 13.18 -5.30
C ASP A 15 -0.31 14.11 -4.62
N PRO A 16 0.09 14.93 -3.62
CA PRO A 16 1.42 15.03 -3.00
C PRO A 16 1.73 13.88 -2.02
N ILE A 17 3.01 13.68 -1.67
CA ILE A 17 3.42 12.53 -0.82
C ILE A 17 4.42 12.81 0.31
N ASN A 18 5.12 13.95 0.27
CA ASN A 18 6.27 14.20 1.16
C ASN A 18 5.93 14.30 2.65
N HIS A 19 4.65 14.48 3.01
CA HIS A 19 4.19 14.60 4.39
C HIS A 19 3.83 13.25 5.02
N SER A 20 3.95 12.14 4.28
CA SER A 20 3.58 10.82 4.78
C SER A 20 4.51 10.38 5.93
N LEU A 21 3.91 9.83 6.98
CA LEU A 21 4.61 9.20 8.10
C LEU A 21 4.96 7.72 7.82
N SER A 22 4.39 7.12 6.77
CA SER A 22 4.61 5.71 6.44
C SER A 22 6.09 5.33 6.25
N PRO A 23 6.95 6.17 5.62
CA PRO A 23 8.38 5.87 5.53
C PRO A 23 9.06 5.76 6.90
N ALA A 24 8.74 6.66 7.84
CA ALA A 24 9.32 6.59 9.18
C ALA A 24 8.85 5.33 9.91
N MET A 25 7.55 5.03 9.84
CA MET A 25 6.94 3.86 10.47
C MET A 25 7.51 2.54 9.94
N HIS A 26 7.51 2.34 8.62
CA HIS A 26 7.97 1.08 8.02
C HIS A 26 9.47 0.87 8.17
N ASN A 27 10.30 1.91 8.00
CA ASN A 27 11.74 1.76 8.18
C ASN A 27 12.11 1.47 9.64
N ALA A 28 11.39 2.05 10.61
CA ALA A 28 11.57 1.70 12.02
C ALA A 28 11.19 0.24 12.29
N ALA A 29 10.07 -0.25 11.73
CA ALA A 29 9.67 -1.65 11.86
C ALA A 29 10.68 -2.61 11.20
N TYR A 30 11.17 -2.30 9.99
CA TYR A 30 12.19 -3.09 9.32
C TYR A 30 13.49 -3.16 10.12
N GLN A 31 13.92 -2.03 10.71
CA GLN A 31 15.08 -2.00 11.58
C GLN A 31 14.88 -2.83 12.85
N ALA A 32 13.73 -2.71 13.51
CA ALA A 32 13.42 -3.45 14.74
C ALA A 32 13.36 -4.97 14.50
N LEU A 33 12.91 -5.39 13.31
CA LEU A 33 12.80 -6.79 12.90
C LEU A 33 14.04 -7.32 12.15
N ALA A 34 15.10 -6.52 12.03
CA ALA A 34 16.31 -6.86 11.27
C ALA A 34 16.03 -7.31 9.81
N LEU A 35 15.03 -6.70 9.17
CA LEU A 35 14.67 -6.96 7.78
C LEU A 35 15.49 -6.07 6.84
N ASN A 36 16.14 -6.66 5.84
CA ASN A 36 16.94 -5.93 4.83
C ASN A 36 16.03 -5.26 3.78
N TYR A 37 15.30 -4.24 4.21
CA TYR A 37 14.28 -3.53 3.45
C TYR A 37 14.43 -2.03 3.60
N LEU A 38 14.09 -1.30 2.53
CA LEU A 38 14.04 0.15 2.52
C LEU A 38 12.68 0.63 1.98
N TYR A 39 11.99 1.46 2.77
CA TYR A 39 10.72 2.08 2.39
C TYR A 39 10.92 3.53 1.94
N LEU A 40 10.52 3.88 0.72
CA LEU A 40 10.74 5.21 0.14
C LEU A 40 9.46 5.83 -0.44
N PRO A 41 9.20 7.13 -0.19
CA PRO A 41 8.14 7.86 -0.87
C PRO A 41 8.58 8.33 -2.27
N PHE A 42 7.67 8.22 -3.23
CA PHE A 42 7.84 8.67 -4.61
C PHE A 42 6.63 9.51 -5.01
N ARG A 43 6.87 10.78 -5.36
CA ARG A 43 5.83 11.62 -5.93
C ARG A 43 5.58 11.17 -7.37
N VAL A 44 4.37 10.74 -7.68
CA VAL A 44 4.01 10.23 -9.00
C VAL A 44 2.82 11.02 -9.53
N PRO A 45 2.99 11.87 -10.56
CA PRO A 45 1.86 12.48 -11.26
C PRO A 45 1.01 11.42 -11.95
N ALA A 46 -0.31 11.65 -12.08
CA ALA A 46 -1.24 10.67 -12.68
C ALA A 46 -0.82 10.19 -14.08
N ALA A 47 -0.30 11.10 -14.91
CA ALA A 47 0.19 10.77 -16.26
C ALA A 47 1.40 9.80 -16.26
N SER A 48 2.12 9.69 -15.15
CA SER A 48 3.31 8.84 -15.01
C SER A 48 3.03 7.49 -14.35
N LEU A 49 1.81 7.25 -13.85
CA LEU A 49 1.47 6.05 -13.08
C LEU A 49 1.83 4.76 -13.86
N ALA A 50 1.44 4.67 -15.13
CA ALA A 50 1.73 3.52 -15.99
C ALA A 50 3.23 3.21 -16.13
N ALA A 51 4.04 4.26 -16.32
CA ALA A 51 5.48 4.11 -16.43
C ALA A 51 6.10 3.63 -15.10
N VAL A 52 5.61 4.16 -13.97
CA VAL A 52 6.10 3.78 -12.64
C VAL A 52 5.78 2.32 -12.32
N ILE A 53 4.56 1.84 -12.59
CA ILE A 53 4.21 0.44 -12.35
C ILE A 53 5.01 -0.51 -13.27
N SER A 54 5.33 -0.08 -14.49
CA SER A 54 6.27 -0.81 -15.36
C SER A 54 7.67 -0.87 -14.73
N ALA A 55 8.20 0.26 -14.27
CA ALA A 55 9.51 0.33 -13.63
C ALA A 55 9.58 -0.55 -12.36
N VAL A 56 8.51 -0.63 -11.57
CA VAL A 56 8.41 -1.51 -10.41
C VAL A 56 8.63 -2.98 -10.76
N ARG A 57 8.11 -3.43 -11.92
CA ARG A 57 8.37 -4.80 -12.41
C ARG A 57 9.81 -4.96 -12.85
N CYS A 58 10.34 -3.99 -13.59
CA CYS A 58 11.70 -4.06 -14.14
C CYS A 58 12.79 -4.02 -13.06
N LEU A 59 12.60 -3.19 -12.04
CA LEU A 59 13.53 -3.00 -10.93
C LEU A 59 13.32 -3.99 -9.78
N ASP A 60 12.35 -4.90 -9.93
CA ASP A 60 11.95 -5.88 -8.92
C ASP A 60 11.70 -5.28 -7.53
N PHE A 61 10.96 -4.17 -7.48
CA PHE A 61 10.50 -3.62 -6.21
C PHE A 61 9.63 -4.65 -5.53
N ARG A 62 9.82 -4.86 -4.22
CA ARG A 62 9.08 -5.90 -3.49
C ARG A 62 7.59 -5.59 -3.40
N GLY A 63 7.22 -4.32 -3.41
CA GLY A 63 5.84 -3.87 -3.40
C GLY A 63 5.71 -2.35 -3.41
N LEU A 64 4.46 -1.88 -3.44
CA LEU A 64 4.11 -0.48 -3.29
C LEU A 64 2.98 -0.32 -2.28
N THR A 65 3.02 0.75 -1.51
CA THR A 65 1.83 1.39 -0.95
C THR A 65 1.35 2.44 -1.94
N VAL A 66 0.04 2.56 -2.11
CA VAL A 66 -0.60 3.48 -3.05
C VAL A 66 -1.54 4.39 -2.27
N THR A 67 -1.43 5.70 -2.48
CA THR A 67 -2.35 6.68 -1.91
C THR A 67 -2.91 7.59 -2.99
N VAL A 68 -3.68 8.60 -2.58
CA VAL A 68 -4.30 9.58 -3.46
C VAL A 68 -3.28 10.17 -4.46
N PRO A 69 -3.68 10.38 -5.73
CA PRO A 69 -4.99 10.08 -6.32
C PRO A 69 -5.05 8.67 -6.99
N HIS A 70 -4.14 7.76 -6.68
CA HIS A 70 -3.89 6.57 -7.51
C HIS A 70 -4.62 5.30 -7.09
N LYS A 71 -5.29 5.29 -5.94
CA LYS A 71 -5.85 4.06 -5.36
C LYS A 71 -6.79 3.31 -6.33
N GLU A 72 -7.56 4.03 -7.15
CA GLU A 72 -8.47 3.44 -8.14
C GLU A 72 -7.79 3.23 -9.50
N THR A 73 -7.03 4.24 -9.94
CA THR A 73 -6.43 4.28 -11.29
C THR A 73 -5.26 3.32 -11.49
N VAL A 74 -4.72 2.76 -10.40
CA VAL A 74 -3.69 1.72 -10.47
C VAL A 74 -4.25 0.35 -10.85
N ILE A 75 -5.54 0.10 -10.58
CA ILE A 75 -6.19 -1.22 -10.75
C ILE A 75 -6.01 -1.80 -12.16
N PRO A 76 -6.22 -1.06 -13.27
CA PRO A 76 -6.07 -1.60 -14.62
C PRO A 76 -4.66 -2.10 -14.94
N GLN A 77 -3.68 -1.76 -14.10
CA GLN A 77 -2.28 -2.12 -14.29
C GLN A 77 -1.86 -3.35 -13.48
N LEU A 78 -2.76 -3.95 -12.69
CA LEU A 78 -2.45 -5.08 -11.83
C LEU A 78 -2.92 -6.39 -12.47
N TYR A 79 -2.20 -7.48 -12.18
CA TYR A 79 -2.54 -8.80 -12.72
C TYR A 79 -3.63 -9.46 -11.89
N PHE A 80 -3.52 -9.35 -10.56
CA PHE A 80 -4.53 -9.86 -9.63
C PHE A 80 -5.01 -8.77 -8.69
N LEU A 81 -6.24 -8.94 -8.21
CA LEU A 81 -6.79 -8.20 -7.09
C LEU A 81 -7.29 -9.18 -6.05
N ASP A 82 -6.93 -8.93 -4.81
CA ASP A 82 -7.51 -9.60 -3.65
C ASP A 82 -9.00 -9.24 -3.49
N ARG A 83 -9.73 -10.07 -2.74
CA ARG A 83 -11.15 -9.82 -2.42
C ARG A 83 -11.36 -8.47 -1.74
N SER A 84 -10.44 -8.02 -0.88
CA SER A 84 -10.47 -6.70 -0.24
C SER A 84 -10.55 -5.60 -1.30
N ALA A 85 -9.54 -5.53 -2.19
CA ALA A 85 -9.44 -4.55 -3.27
C ALA A 85 -10.62 -4.61 -4.26
N LYS A 86 -11.09 -5.82 -4.61
CA LYS A 86 -12.24 -5.99 -5.51
C LYS A 86 -13.53 -5.41 -4.93
N ARG A 87 -13.74 -5.53 -3.61
CA ARG A 87 -14.96 -5.07 -2.95
C ARG A 87 -14.97 -3.55 -2.78
N CYS A 88 -13.85 -2.95 -2.43
CA CYS A 88 -13.77 -1.51 -2.22
C CYS A 88 -13.51 -0.71 -3.51
N GLY A 89 -13.09 -1.37 -4.60
CA GLY A 89 -12.77 -0.69 -5.86
C GLY A 89 -11.50 0.15 -5.81
N ALA A 90 -10.63 -0.08 -4.83
CA ALA A 90 -9.44 0.72 -4.55
C ALA A 90 -8.29 -0.16 -4.03
N VAL A 91 -7.06 0.15 -4.41
CA VAL A 91 -5.84 -0.55 -3.98
C VAL A 91 -4.96 0.43 -3.20
N ASN A 92 -4.63 0.09 -1.95
CA ASN A 92 -3.65 0.82 -1.16
C ASN A 92 -2.32 0.07 -1.01
N THR A 93 -2.28 -1.22 -1.39
CA THR A 93 -1.12 -2.10 -1.20
C THR A 93 -0.94 -3.00 -2.42
N ILE A 94 0.26 -3.05 -2.97
CA ILE A 94 0.65 -3.90 -4.10
C ILE A 94 1.82 -4.78 -3.65
N VAL A 95 1.67 -6.07 -3.88
CA VAL A 95 2.72 -7.07 -3.65
C VAL A 95 3.23 -7.54 -5.01
N ASN A 96 4.53 -7.44 -5.24
CA ASN A 96 5.17 -7.94 -6.45
C ASN A 96 5.79 -9.31 -6.18
N ASN A 97 5.33 -10.33 -6.88
CA ASN A 97 5.94 -11.67 -6.85
C ASN A 97 6.49 -11.97 -8.25
N SER A 98 7.78 -11.70 -8.46
CA SER A 98 8.48 -11.97 -9.72
C SER A 98 7.80 -11.36 -10.95
N GLY A 99 7.40 -10.09 -10.85
CA GLY A 99 6.72 -9.32 -11.91
C GLY A 99 5.20 -9.42 -11.89
N ILE A 100 4.63 -10.36 -11.12
CA ILE A 100 3.18 -10.49 -10.95
C ILE A 100 2.73 -9.58 -9.82
N LEU A 101 2.05 -8.49 -10.19
CA LEU A 101 1.54 -7.50 -9.25
C LEU A 101 0.13 -7.87 -8.79
N THR A 102 -0.04 -8.04 -7.49
CA THR A 102 -1.33 -8.27 -6.84
C THR A 102 -1.71 -7.08 -5.98
N GLY A 103 -2.89 -6.52 -6.19
CA GLY A 103 -3.45 -5.41 -5.41
C GLY A 103 -4.31 -5.86 -4.25
N TYR A 104 -4.18 -5.17 -3.12
CA TYR A 104 -4.89 -5.37 -1.87
C TYR A 104 -5.40 -4.03 -1.35
N ASN A 105 -6.39 -4.09 -0.46
CA ASN A 105 -6.79 -2.95 0.35
C ASN A 105 -6.76 -3.34 1.83
N THR A 106 -5.88 -2.71 2.60
CA THR A 106 -5.68 -3.01 4.02
C THR A 106 -6.36 -1.99 4.95
N ASP A 107 -6.95 -0.91 4.42
CA ASP A 107 -7.54 0.15 5.24
C ASP A 107 -8.77 -0.36 6.01
N GLY A 108 -9.61 -1.17 5.36
CA GLY A 108 -10.80 -1.75 5.98
C GLY A 108 -10.48 -2.73 7.12
N ASP A 109 -9.57 -3.67 6.87
CA ASP A 109 -9.13 -4.64 7.88
C ASP A 109 -8.41 -3.91 9.04
N GLY A 110 -7.53 -2.96 8.71
CA GLY A 110 -6.82 -2.14 9.71
C GLY A 110 -7.77 -1.33 10.60
N PHE A 111 -8.87 -0.79 10.04
CA PHE A 111 -9.90 -0.12 10.84
C PHE A 111 -10.57 -1.09 11.81
N ILE A 112 -10.98 -2.27 11.35
CA ILE A 112 -11.62 -3.27 12.21
C ILE A 112 -10.67 -3.77 13.30
N ASP A 113 -9.41 -4.01 12.96
CA ASP A 113 -8.40 -4.44 13.92
C ASP A 113 -8.13 -3.36 14.98
N SER A 114 -8.09 -2.09 14.58
CA SER A 114 -7.95 -0.99 15.55
C SER A 114 -9.09 -0.97 16.56
N LEU A 115 -10.34 -1.23 16.15
CA LEU A 115 -11.47 -1.31 17.08
C LEU A 115 -11.32 -2.47 18.07
N ARG A 116 -10.84 -3.62 17.60
CA ARG A 116 -10.60 -4.79 18.44
C ARG A 116 -9.50 -4.54 19.46
N GLU A 117 -8.44 -3.81 19.10
CA GLU A 117 -7.37 -3.42 20.03
C GLU A 117 -7.90 -2.57 21.21
N TYR A 118 -8.97 -1.79 20.99
CA TYR A 118 -9.69 -1.08 22.05
C TYR A 118 -10.77 -1.92 22.75
N GLY A 119 -10.81 -3.24 22.51
CA GLY A 119 -11.78 -4.16 23.10
C GLY A 119 -13.20 -4.06 22.52
N PHE A 120 -13.37 -3.42 21.36
CA PHE A 120 -14.67 -3.29 20.71
C PHE A 120 -14.91 -4.42 19.69
N GLU A 121 -15.79 -5.35 20.05
CA GLU A 121 -16.29 -6.37 19.12
C GLU A 121 -17.39 -5.81 18.21
N SER A 122 -17.14 -5.75 16.90
CA SER A 122 -18.08 -5.19 15.91
C SER A 122 -19.09 -6.20 15.37
N ASN A 123 -18.86 -7.50 15.58
CA ASN A 123 -19.69 -8.56 14.99
C ASN A 123 -21.15 -8.48 15.46
N GLY A 124 -22.08 -8.55 14.51
CA GLY A 124 -23.52 -8.49 14.77
C GLY A 124 -24.06 -7.10 15.14
N LYS A 125 -23.22 -6.06 15.14
CA LYS A 125 -23.64 -4.68 15.45
C LYS A 125 -24.05 -3.92 14.18
N LYS A 126 -24.82 -2.84 14.39
CA LYS A 126 -25.16 -1.88 13.34
C LYS A 126 -24.22 -0.67 13.42
N ALA A 127 -23.80 -0.18 12.26
CA ALA A 127 -22.97 1.01 12.15
C ALA A 127 -23.60 1.98 11.15
N VAL A 128 -23.35 3.27 11.37
CA VAL A 128 -23.62 4.33 10.39
C VAL A 128 -22.28 4.69 9.75
N VAL A 129 -22.17 4.53 8.44
CA VAL A 129 -20.98 4.92 7.67
C VAL A 129 -21.25 6.29 7.05
N LEU A 130 -20.46 7.29 7.45
CA LEU A 130 -20.55 8.64 6.93
C LEU A 130 -19.47 8.84 5.86
N GLY A 131 -19.87 8.70 4.60
CA GLY A 131 -18.99 8.83 3.45
C GLY A 131 -19.08 7.64 2.49
N ALA A 132 -18.67 7.86 1.24
CA ALA A 132 -18.64 6.86 0.17
C ALA A 132 -17.37 6.96 -0.70
N GLY A 133 -16.32 7.58 -0.18
CA GLY A 133 -15.00 7.65 -0.83
C GLY A 133 -14.14 6.43 -0.49
N GLY A 134 -12.99 6.28 -1.17
CA GLY A 134 -12.08 5.15 -0.99
C GLY A 134 -11.12 5.26 0.20
N SER A 135 -11.54 5.90 1.30
CA SER A 135 -10.72 6.18 2.50
C SER A 135 -9.93 4.97 2.94
#